data_AF-A0A5E9ASV2-F1
#
_entry.id   AF-A0A5E9ASV2-F1
#
_cell.length_a   1.000
_cell.length_b   1.000
_cell.length_c   1.000
_cell.angle_alpha   90.00
_cell.angle_beta   90.00
_cell.angle_gamma   90.00
#
_symmetry.space_group_name_H-M   'P 1'
#
loop_
_entity.id
_entity.type
_entity.pdbx_description
1 polymer ?
#
loop_
_entity_poly.entity_id
_entity_poly.type
_entity_poly.pdbx_seq_one_letter_code
_entity_poly.pdbx_strand_id
1 'polypeptide(L)'
;MAWLKKLVGAAIVLGGAAAAAGWALSAPVRLDAGAIAQLGPGDAAKGNRIFYAGGCTSCHSKPGAQGDARLQLAGGLELKTPFGTFVPPNISQDRKDGIGAWSEEDFANAMLKGVSPSGEHFYPAFPYASYARMKPA
;
A
#
# COMPACT_ATOMS: atom_id res chain seq x y z
N MET A 1 -44.82 -26.89 1.22
CA MET A 1 -44.38 -25.83 0.29
C MET A 1 -44.09 -24.48 0.97
N ALA A 2 -44.93 -23.96 1.87
CA ALA A 2 -44.67 -22.67 2.53
C ALA A 2 -43.42 -22.63 3.45
N TRP A 3 -43.14 -23.73 4.16
CA TRP A 3 -41.95 -23.84 5.02
C TRP A 3 -40.63 -23.82 4.23
N LEU A 4 -40.62 -24.45 3.04
CA LEU A 4 -39.47 -24.43 2.13
C LEU A 4 -39.18 -23.00 1.64
N LYS A 5 -40.22 -22.23 1.29
CA LYS A 5 -40.07 -20.80 0.92
C LYS A 5 -39.47 -19.97 2.06
N LYS A 6 -39.87 -20.23 3.31
CA LYS A 6 -39.30 -19.56 4.50
C LYS A 6 -37.84 -19.92 4.72
N LEU A 7 -37.46 -21.20 4.57
CA LEU A 7 -36.07 -21.63 4.69
C LEU A 7 -35.18 -21.05 3.60
N VAL A 8 -35.65 -21.03 2.34
CA VAL A 8 -34.92 -20.39 1.24
C VAL A 8 -34.75 -18.89 1.50
N GLY A 9 -35.81 -18.20 1.95
CA GLY A 9 -35.72 -16.79 2.34
C GLY A 9 -34.70 -16.55 3.46
N ALA A 10 -34.70 -17.36 4.51
CA ALA A 10 -33.74 -17.26 5.60
C ALA A 10 -32.29 -17.50 5.13
N ALA A 11 -32.07 -18.51 4.28
CA ALA A 11 -30.75 -18.82 3.73
C ALA A 11 -30.20 -17.67 2.87
N ILE A 12 -31.03 -17.03 2.05
CA ILE A 12 -30.65 -15.87 1.24
C ILE A 12 -30.24 -14.70 2.14
N VAL A 13 -31.02 -14.40 3.18
CA VAL A 13 -30.71 -13.30 4.12
C VAL A 13 -29.40 -13.57 4.86
N LEU A 14 -29.20 -14.78 5.38
CA LEU A 14 -27.97 -15.15 6.07
C LEU A 14 -26.75 -15.13 5.14
N GLY A 15 -26.89 -15.64 3.92
CA GLY A 15 -25.85 -15.60 2.91
C GLY A 15 -25.46 -14.17 2.52
N GLY A 16 -26.45 -13.30 2.32
CA GLY A 16 -26.23 -11.89 2.04
C GLY A 16 -25.53 -11.15 3.19
N ALA A 17 -25.97 -11.39 4.43
CA ALA A 17 -25.33 -10.80 5.62
C ALA A 17 -23.88 -11.28 5.79
N ALA A 18 -23.61 -12.57 5.58
CA ALA A 18 -22.27 -13.12 5.66
C ALA A 18 -21.34 -12.55 4.56
N ALA A 19 -21.84 -12.40 3.33
CA ALA A 19 -21.09 -11.80 2.24
C ALA A 19 -20.76 -10.32 2.52
N ALA A 20 -21.73 -9.55 3.02
CA ALA A 20 -21.53 -8.15 3.39
C ALA A 20 -20.50 -8.02 4.53
N ALA A 21 -20.60 -8.86 5.57
CA ALA A 21 -19.63 -8.89 6.65
C ALA A 21 -18.23 -9.30 6.17
N GLY A 22 -18.13 -10.31 5.30
CA GLY A 22 -16.87 -10.77 4.73
C GLY A 22 -16.19 -9.69 3.88
N TRP A 23 -16.96 -8.94 3.10
CA TRP A 23 -16.44 -7.79 2.37
C TRP A 23 -16.00 -6.68 3.31
N ALA A 24 -16.83 -6.30 4.29
CA ALA A 24 -16.50 -5.23 5.24
C ALA A 24 -15.23 -5.51 6.05
N LEU A 25 -14.98 -6.77 6.41
CA LEU A 25 -13.77 -7.19 7.14
C LEU A 25 -12.51 -7.26 6.29
N SER A 26 -12.64 -7.44 4.97
CA SER A 26 -11.50 -7.59 4.05
C SER A 26 -11.26 -6.38 3.15
N ALA A 27 -12.20 -5.43 3.13
CA ALA A 27 -12.08 -4.21 2.35
C ALA A 27 -10.86 -3.37 2.78
N PRO A 28 -10.19 -2.70 1.83
CA PRO A 28 -9.12 -1.75 2.10
C PRO A 28 -9.56 -0.66 3.07
N VAL A 29 -8.85 -0.53 4.20
CA VAL A 29 -9.05 0.57 5.16
C VAL A 29 -8.01 1.64 4.88
N ARG A 30 -8.48 2.85 4.57
CA ARG A 30 -7.63 4.01 4.30
C ARG A 30 -7.60 4.98 5.48
N LEU A 31 -6.48 5.66 5.63
CA LEU A 31 -6.36 6.91 6.39
C LEU A 31 -7.03 8.00 5.57
N ASP A 32 -7.82 8.85 6.22
CA ASP A 32 -8.39 10.05 5.61
C ASP A 32 -7.43 11.24 5.71
N ALA A 33 -7.65 12.24 4.85
CA ALA A 33 -6.87 13.48 4.84
C ALA A 33 -6.84 14.21 6.19
N GLY A 34 -7.90 14.10 7.01
CA GLY A 34 -7.96 14.71 8.34
C GLY A 34 -7.01 14.06 9.32
N ALA A 35 -6.88 12.73 9.29
CA ALA A 35 -5.91 11.98 10.09
C ALA A 35 -4.46 12.37 9.73
N ILE A 36 -4.17 12.61 8.45
CA ILE A 36 -2.83 13.05 8.00
C ILE A 36 -2.57 14.50 8.41
N ALA A 37 -3.53 15.40 8.22
CA ALA A 37 -3.39 16.82 8.58
C ALA A 37 -3.08 17.02 10.07
N GLN A 38 -3.57 16.15 10.96
CA GLN A 38 -3.29 16.19 12.39
C GLN A 38 -1.84 15.87 12.76
N LEU A 39 -1.06 15.24 11.86
CA LEU A 39 0.36 14.96 12.08
C LEU A 39 1.23 16.21 11.96
N GLY A 40 0.70 17.28 11.35
CA GLY A 40 1.45 18.50 11.08
C GLY A 40 2.42 18.36 9.90
N PRO A 41 3.23 19.39 9.64
CA PRO A 41 4.14 19.40 8.50
C PRO A 41 5.26 18.37 8.67
N GLY A 42 5.63 17.70 7.57
CA GLY A 42 6.75 16.77 7.54
C GLY A 42 8.11 17.44 7.76
N ASP A 43 9.06 16.68 8.31
CA ASP A 43 10.46 17.07 8.48
C ASP A 43 11.34 16.23 7.55
N ALA A 44 11.98 16.87 6.57
CA ALA A 44 12.82 16.20 5.58
C ALA A 44 14.06 15.51 6.19
N ALA A 45 14.61 16.02 7.30
CA ALA A 45 15.74 15.39 7.97
C ALA A 45 15.31 14.09 8.68
N LYS A 46 14.11 14.06 9.28
CA LYS A 46 13.52 12.82 9.79
C LYS A 46 13.15 11.88 8.63
N GLY A 47 12.56 12.41 7.56
CA GLY A 47 12.22 11.67 6.35
C GLY A 47 13.42 10.97 5.73
N ASN A 48 14.57 11.64 5.67
CA ASN A 48 15.84 11.07 5.23
C ASN A 48 16.22 9.82 6.06
N ARG A 49 16.12 9.89 7.39
CA ARG A 49 16.38 8.71 8.26
C ARG A 49 15.45 7.55 7.93
N ILE A 50 14.16 7.82 7.76
CA ILE A 50 13.16 6.80 7.42
C ILE A 50 13.40 6.23 6.01
N PHE A 51 13.81 7.05 5.05
CA PHE A 51 14.13 6.61 3.69
C PHE A 51 15.25 5.56 3.67
N TYR A 52 16.32 5.80 4.42
CA TYR A 52 17.41 4.83 4.53
C TYR A 52 17.04 3.63 5.40
N ALA A 53 16.37 3.82 6.53
CA ALA A 53 15.93 2.73 7.40
C ALA A 53 14.90 1.81 6.72
N GLY A 54 14.03 2.38 5.90
CA GLY A 54 13.05 1.66 5.08
C GLY A 54 13.66 0.97 3.86
N GLY A 55 14.92 1.27 3.53
CA GLY A 55 15.65 0.62 2.45
C GLY A 55 15.10 0.94 1.06
N CYS A 56 14.54 2.12 0.84
CA CYS A 56 13.82 2.47 -0.39
C CYS A 56 14.67 2.18 -1.66
N THR A 57 15.96 2.53 -1.62
CA THR A 57 16.87 2.30 -2.75
C THR A 57 17.22 0.83 -2.98
N SER A 58 17.03 -0.05 -1.99
CA SER A 58 17.38 -1.48 -2.12
C SER A 58 16.56 -2.17 -3.20
N CYS A 59 15.29 -1.77 -3.35
CA CYS A 59 14.37 -2.36 -4.33
C CYS A 59 14.04 -1.40 -5.48
N HIS A 60 13.94 -0.10 -5.21
CA HIS A 60 13.46 0.86 -6.20
C HIS A 60 14.58 1.53 -7.01
N SER A 61 15.86 1.19 -6.80
CA SER A 61 16.90 1.68 -7.70
C SER A 61 16.77 1.06 -9.09
N LYS A 62 17.16 1.82 -10.12
CA LYS A 62 17.35 1.26 -11.47
C LYS A 62 18.34 0.06 -11.40
N PRO A 63 18.10 -1.04 -12.14
CA PRO A 63 19.05 -2.15 -12.23
C PRO A 63 20.47 -1.68 -12.57
N GLY A 64 21.46 -2.13 -11.81
CA GLY A 64 22.86 -1.75 -11.99
C GLY A 64 23.25 -0.34 -11.52
N ALA A 65 22.33 0.43 -10.92
CA ALA A 65 22.64 1.74 -10.38
C ALA A 65 23.61 1.68 -9.19
N GLN A 66 24.59 2.57 -9.19
CA GLN A 66 25.63 2.70 -8.17
C GLN A 66 25.72 4.14 -7.67
N GLY A 67 26.21 4.32 -6.44
CA GLY A 67 26.29 5.64 -5.80
C GLY A 67 24.95 6.38 -5.83
N ASP A 68 24.99 7.67 -6.16
CA ASP A 68 23.82 8.54 -6.16
C ASP A 68 22.81 8.21 -7.26
N ALA A 69 23.18 7.45 -8.30
CA ALA A 69 22.23 7.00 -9.31
C ALA A 69 21.11 6.11 -8.71
N ARG A 70 21.35 5.50 -7.55
CA ARG A 70 20.35 4.75 -6.78
C ARG A 70 19.20 5.64 -6.29
N LEU A 71 19.44 6.94 -6.12
CA LEU A 71 18.45 7.92 -5.67
C LEU A 71 17.46 8.35 -6.76
N GLN A 72 17.64 7.88 -8.01
CA GLN A 72 16.65 8.11 -9.07
C GLN A 72 15.36 7.33 -8.87
N LEU A 73 15.39 6.24 -8.09
CA LEU A 73 14.21 5.48 -7.67
C LEU A 73 13.29 4.99 -8.80
N ALA A 74 13.85 4.74 -9.99
CA ALA A 74 13.11 4.37 -11.20
C ALA A 74 12.45 2.97 -11.16
N GLY A 75 12.76 2.15 -10.16
CA GLY A 75 12.27 0.77 -10.05
C GLY A 75 12.85 -0.16 -11.10
N GLY A 76 12.13 -1.26 -11.37
CA GLY A 76 12.45 -2.19 -12.46
C GLY A 76 13.44 -3.30 -12.11
N LEU A 77 13.86 -3.43 -10.85
CA LEU A 77 14.72 -4.52 -10.40
C LEU A 77 13.94 -5.85 -10.34
N GLU A 78 14.39 -6.86 -11.09
CA GLU A 78 13.80 -8.20 -11.02
C GLU A 78 14.21 -8.93 -9.73
N LEU A 79 13.25 -9.15 -8.84
CA LEU A 79 13.40 -9.94 -7.62
C LEU A 79 12.84 -11.35 -7.87
N LYS A 80 13.74 -12.27 -8.25
CA LYS A 80 13.39 -13.66 -8.56
C LYS A 80 13.15 -14.47 -7.28
N THR A 81 11.99 -15.11 -7.20
CA THR A 81 11.61 -15.98 -6.06
C THR A 81 11.05 -17.31 -6.58
N PRO A 82 10.91 -18.35 -5.73
CA PRO A 82 10.23 -19.59 -6.10
C PRO A 82 8.76 -19.41 -6.51
N PHE A 83 8.14 -18.27 -6.16
CA PHE A 83 6.73 -17.97 -6.43
C PHE A 83 6.54 -17.04 -7.64
N GLY A 84 7.62 -16.68 -8.33
CA GLY A 84 7.61 -15.76 -9.47
C GLY A 84 8.62 -14.63 -9.33
N THR A 85 8.62 -13.72 -10.31
CA THR A 85 9.48 -12.53 -10.33
C THR A 85 8.66 -11.32 -9.91
N PHE A 86 9.11 -10.61 -8.88
CA PHE A 86 8.54 -9.33 -8.48
C PHE A 86 9.36 -8.20 -9.07
N VAL A 87 8.69 -7.16 -9.55
CA VAL A 87 9.33 -5.96 -10.11
C VAL A 87 8.82 -4.75 -9.34
N PRO A 88 9.67 -4.12 -8.50
CA PRO A 88 9.30 -2.91 -7.78
C PRO A 88 8.97 -1.77 -8.75
N PRO A 89 7.89 -1.01 -8.49
CA PRO A 89 7.49 0.10 -9.35
C PRO A 89 8.48 1.27 -9.27
N ASN A 90 8.35 2.19 -10.22
CA ASN A 90 8.99 3.49 -10.16
C ASN A 90 8.38 4.34 -9.04
N ILE A 91 9.21 4.81 -8.09
CA ILE A 91 8.81 5.72 -7.02
C ILE A 91 9.59 7.04 -7.06
N SER A 92 10.13 7.39 -8.22
CA SER A 92 10.75 8.69 -8.45
C SER A 92 9.75 9.84 -8.26
N GLN A 93 10.27 11.07 -8.22
CA GLN A 93 9.46 12.28 -8.17
C GLN A 93 8.82 12.65 -9.52
N ASP A 94 8.94 11.79 -10.54
CA ASP A 94 8.25 11.99 -11.81
C ASP A 94 6.73 11.99 -11.58
N ARG A 95 6.04 12.97 -12.18
CA ARG A 95 4.59 13.17 -11.97
C ARG A 95 3.73 12.19 -12.75
N LYS A 96 4.25 11.62 -13.83
CA LYS A 96 3.50 10.74 -14.74
C LYS A 96 3.79 9.28 -14.44
N ASP A 97 5.07 8.94 -14.32
CA ASP A 97 5.56 7.57 -14.23
C ASP A 97 6.03 7.20 -12.82
N GLY A 98 6.14 8.17 -11.90
CA GLY A 98 6.52 7.97 -10.49
C GLY A 98 5.41 8.35 -9.52
N ILE A 99 5.79 8.71 -8.29
CA ILE A 99 4.86 9.15 -7.24
C ILE A 99 4.78 10.67 -7.12
N GLY A 100 5.34 11.44 -8.06
CA GLY A 100 5.41 12.90 -7.98
C GLY A 100 4.05 13.61 -7.99
N ALA A 101 2.97 12.91 -8.36
CA ALA A 101 1.61 13.42 -8.30
C ALA A 101 0.81 12.89 -7.09
N TRP A 102 1.41 12.02 -6.26
CA TRP A 102 0.75 11.46 -5.08
C TRP A 102 0.59 12.53 -4.01
N SER A 103 -0.54 12.47 -3.31
CA SER A 103 -0.72 13.23 -2.07
C SER A 103 0.05 12.58 -0.91
N GLU A 104 0.24 13.32 0.18
CA GLU A 104 0.77 12.77 1.43
C GLU A 104 -0.13 11.64 1.97
N GLU A 105 -1.45 11.76 1.76
CA GLU A 105 -2.42 10.71 2.11
C GLU A 105 -2.17 9.43 1.30
N ASP A 106 -1.94 9.54 -0.01
CA ASP A 106 -1.67 8.37 -0.85
C ASP A 106 -0.38 7.67 -0.43
N PHE A 107 0.67 8.44 -0.15
CA PHE A 107 1.93 7.90 0.34
C PHE A 107 1.77 7.22 1.71
N ALA A 108 1.05 7.85 2.64
CA ALA A 108 0.78 7.29 3.96
C ALA A 108 -0.07 6.03 3.88
N ASN A 109 -1.10 5.99 3.02
CA ASN A 109 -1.92 4.80 2.80
C ASN A 109 -1.11 3.65 2.21
N ALA A 110 -0.23 3.92 1.24
CA ALA A 110 0.66 2.90 0.71
C ALA A 110 1.56 2.32 1.82
N MET A 111 2.27 3.18 2.55
CA MET A 111 3.25 2.76 3.55
C MET A 111 2.64 2.12 4.79
N LEU A 112 1.53 2.67 5.31
CA LEU A 112 0.96 2.29 6.61
C LEU A 112 -0.24 1.35 6.51
N LYS A 113 -0.94 1.36 5.37
CA LYS A 113 -2.14 0.54 5.15
C LYS A 113 -1.95 -0.50 4.06
N GLY A 114 -0.91 -0.36 3.22
CA GLY A 114 -0.74 -1.23 2.07
C GLY A 114 -1.85 -1.00 1.03
N VAL A 115 -2.35 0.23 0.91
CA VAL A 115 -3.45 0.55 -0.01
C VAL A 115 -2.96 1.54 -1.07
N SER A 116 -3.25 1.25 -2.33
CA SER A 116 -2.90 2.09 -3.48
C SER A 116 -3.74 3.38 -3.54
N PRO A 117 -3.35 4.38 -4.35
CA PRO A 117 -4.19 5.54 -4.62
C PRO A 117 -5.57 5.17 -5.19
N SER A 118 -5.66 4.09 -5.98
CA SER A 118 -6.92 3.53 -6.51
C SER A 118 -7.77 2.83 -5.44
N GLY A 119 -7.27 2.67 -4.21
CA GLY A 119 -7.98 2.00 -3.12
C GLY A 119 -7.86 0.48 -3.14
N GLU A 120 -6.83 -0.08 -3.77
CA GLU A 120 -6.60 -1.53 -3.86
C GLU A 120 -5.50 -1.97 -2.90
N HIS A 121 -5.56 -3.22 -2.42
CA HIS A 121 -4.50 -3.78 -1.59
C HIS A 121 -3.23 -4.00 -2.41
N PHE A 122 -2.09 -3.56 -1.88
CA PHE A 122 -0.79 -3.94 -2.40
C PHE A 122 -0.48 -5.41 -2.08
N TYR A 123 0.14 -6.09 -3.03
CA TYR A 123 0.66 -7.43 -2.80
C TYR A 123 1.80 -7.38 -1.76
N PRO A 124 1.84 -8.29 -0.76
CA PRO A 124 2.75 -8.22 0.39
C PRO A 124 4.24 -8.48 0.07
N ALA A 125 4.64 -8.43 -1.21
CA ALA A 125 6.03 -8.20 -1.59
C ALA A 125 6.50 -6.79 -1.22
N PHE A 126 5.56 -5.83 -1.16
CA PHE A 126 5.79 -4.53 -0.54
C PHE A 126 5.65 -4.68 0.99
N PRO A 127 6.69 -4.41 1.80
CA PRO A 127 6.71 -4.77 3.22
C PRO A 127 5.96 -3.77 4.12
N TYR A 128 4.77 -3.31 3.69
CA TYR A 128 3.96 -2.33 4.42
C TYR A 128 3.58 -2.80 5.84
N ALA A 129 3.38 -4.10 6.04
CA ALA A 129 3.05 -4.65 7.37
C ALA A 129 4.16 -4.44 8.42
N SER A 130 5.41 -4.29 7.96
CA SER A 130 6.54 -3.90 8.80
C SER A 130 6.54 -2.39 9.06
N TYR A 131 6.32 -1.60 8.01
CA TYR A 131 6.30 -0.14 8.09
C TYR A 131 5.14 0.40 8.94
N ALA A 132 3.97 -0.25 8.89
CA ALA A 132 2.79 0.10 9.66
C ALA A 132 3.00 0.07 11.19
N ARG A 133 4.08 -0.57 11.66
CA ARG A 133 4.48 -0.62 13.08
C ARG A 133 5.41 0.52 13.48
N MET A 134 5.93 1.29 12.52
CA MET A 134 6.73 2.47 12.79
C MET A 134 5.82 3.58 13.33
N LYS A 135 6.35 4.36 14.28
CA LYS A 135 5.67 5.59 14.70
C LYS A 135 6.00 6.68 13.68
N PRO A 136 5.00 7.39 13.11
CA PRO A 136 5.24 8.59 12.33
C PRO A 136 6.14 9.55 13.11
N ALA A 137 7.14 10.11 12.44
CA ALA A 137 8.27 10.82 13.05
C ALA A 137 8.02 12.33 13.17
#